data_AF-A0A956BX56-F1
#
_entry.id   AF-A0A956BX56-F1
#
_cell.length_a   1.000
_cell.length_b   1.000
_cell.length_c   1.000
_cell.angle_alpha   90.00
_cell.angle_beta   90.00
_cell.angle_gamma   90.00
#
_symmetry.space_group_name_H-M   'P 1'
#
loop_
_entity.id
_entity.type
_entity.pdbx_description
1 polymer ?
#
loop_
_entity_poly.entity_id
_entity_poly.type
_entity_poly.pdbx_seq_one_letter_code
_entity_poly.pdbx_strand_id
1 'polypeptide(L)'
;REAFGKSIMSFQNTRFVLAECLTEALAARTLLDHCIGLHLEARLDPATASQAKYFTTDKQVEIIDRCLQLFGGYGYMLEYPIAKMYASARVQKIYGGTNEIMKELIARSL
;
A
#
# COMPACT_ATOMS: atom_id res chain seq x y z
N ARG A 1 -1.86 -16.72 15.38
CA ARG A 1 -0.58 -17.35 15.83
C ARG A 1 -0.26 -16.87 17.23
N GLU A 2 0.35 -17.72 18.04
CA GLU A 2 0.87 -17.41 19.37
C GLU A 2 2.39 -17.47 19.39
N ALA A 3 3.03 -16.70 20.27
CA ALA A 3 4.45 -16.82 20.62
C ALA A 3 4.64 -16.33 22.05
N PHE A 4 5.60 -16.91 22.77
CA PHE A 4 5.86 -16.58 24.18
C PHE A 4 4.60 -16.67 25.06
N GLY A 5 3.77 -17.70 24.85
CA GLY A 5 2.59 -17.99 25.68
C GLY A 5 1.39 -17.04 25.49
N LYS A 6 1.38 -16.24 24.42
CA LYS A 6 0.24 -15.36 24.11
C LYS A 6 0.10 -15.09 22.61
N SER A 7 -1.08 -14.64 22.20
CA SER A 7 -1.33 -14.22 20.82
C SER A 7 -0.35 -13.13 20.38
N ILE A 8 0.13 -13.21 19.12
CA ILE A 8 0.99 -12.17 18.54
C ILE A 8 0.33 -10.77 18.61
N MET A 9 -1.00 -10.70 18.51
CA MET A 9 -1.75 -9.44 18.64
C MET A 9 -1.66 -8.79 20.03
N SER A 10 -1.28 -9.55 21.06
CA SER A 10 -1.10 -9.04 22.42
C SER A 10 0.20 -8.24 22.60
N PHE A 11 1.16 -8.34 21.67
CA PHE A 11 2.37 -7.52 21.71
C PHE A 11 2.08 -6.10 21.22
N GLN A 12 2.54 -5.11 21.99
CA GLN A 12 2.34 -3.69 21.67
C GLN A 12 2.92 -3.33 20.30
N ASN A 13 4.14 -3.77 20.00
CA ASN A 13 4.79 -3.54 18.71
C ASN A 13 3.92 -3.99 17.52
N THR A 14 3.35 -5.20 17.57
CA THR A 14 2.44 -5.69 16.53
C THR A 14 1.24 -4.78 16.34
N ARG A 15 0.63 -4.30 17.43
CA ARG A 15 -0.51 -3.38 17.33
C ARG A 15 -0.12 -2.02 16.77
N PHE A 16 1.05 -1.51 17.11
CA PHE A 16 1.55 -0.25 16.55
C PHE A 16 1.77 -0.36 15.05
N VAL A 17 2.44 -1.43 14.59
CA VAL A 17 2.64 -1.69 13.16
C VAL A 17 1.32 -1.71 12.42
N LEU A 18 0.33 -2.47 12.93
CA LEU A 18 -1.00 -2.57 12.32
C LEU A 18 -1.79 -1.26 12.35
N ALA A 19 -1.69 -0.48 13.44
CA ALA A 19 -2.36 0.82 13.53
C ALA A 19 -1.82 1.81 12.50
N GLU A 20 -0.50 1.83 12.30
CA GLU A 20 0.14 2.63 11.26
C GLU A 20 -0.27 2.15 9.86
N CYS A 21 -0.20 0.84 9.58
CA CYS A 21 -0.63 0.28 8.29
C CYS A 21 -2.09 0.60 7.98
N LEU A 22 -2.98 0.52 8.98
CA LEU A 22 -4.39 0.87 8.83
C LEU A 22 -4.57 2.35 8.50
N THR A 23 -3.82 3.22 9.17
CA THR A 23 -3.87 4.67 8.93
C THR A 23 -3.38 5.01 7.53
N GLU A 24 -2.28 4.42 7.09
CA GLU A 24 -1.73 4.58 5.74
C GLU A 24 -2.69 4.06 4.67
N ALA A 25 -3.33 2.92 4.90
CA ALA A 25 -4.35 2.37 4.01
C ALA A 25 -5.57 3.30 3.89
N LEU A 26 -6.03 3.89 5.00
CA LEU A 26 -7.12 4.86 5.01
C LEU A 26 -6.75 6.12 4.21
N ALA A 27 -5.53 6.65 4.40
CA ALA A 27 -5.06 7.80 3.65
C ALA A 27 -5.00 7.51 2.13
N ALA A 28 -4.46 6.34 1.74
CA ALA A 28 -4.40 5.91 0.35
C ALA A 28 -5.81 5.74 -0.27
N ARG A 29 -6.73 5.12 0.49
CA ARG A 29 -8.14 4.97 0.09
C ARG A 29 -8.83 6.30 -0.10
N THR A 30 -8.58 7.27 0.79
CA THR A 30 -9.19 8.61 0.75
C THR A 30 -8.73 9.38 -0.48
N LEU A 31 -7.43 9.35 -0.82
CA LEU A 31 -6.91 9.95 -2.05
C LEU A 31 -7.55 9.32 -3.30
N LEU A 32 -7.68 7.99 -3.31
CA LEU A 32 -8.32 7.29 -4.41
C LEU A 32 -9.80 7.65 -4.55
N ASP A 33 -10.55 7.69 -3.43
CA ASP A 33 -11.96 8.11 -3.43
C ASP A 33 -12.12 9.55 -3.94
N HIS A 34 -11.25 10.46 -3.54
CA HIS A 34 -11.23 11.82 -4.07
C HIS A 34 -11.06 11.83 -5.60
N CYS A 35 -10.12 11.04 -6.13
CA CYS A 35 -9.91 10.94 -7.58
C CYS A 35 -11.09 10.30 -8.31
N ILE A 36 -11.74 9.30 -7.70
CA ILE A 36 -12.98 8.70 -8.23
C ILE A 36 -14.07 9.76 -8.30
N GLY A 37 -14.27 10.56 -7.24
CA GLY A 37 -15.23 11.66 -7.24
C GLY A 37 -14.99 12.65 -8.37
N LEU A 38 -13.75 13.12 -8.53
CA LEU A 38 -13.37 13.99 -9.65
C LEU A 38 -13.61 13.33 -11.01
N HIS A 39 -13.34 12.03 -11.14
CA HIS A 39 -13.55 11.31 -12.40
C HIS A 39 -15.03 11.23 -12.78
N LEU A 40 -15.90 10.94 -11.80
CA LEU A 40 -17.35 10.90 -11.99
C LEU A 40 -17.93 12.26 -12.42
N GLU A 41 -17.32 13.36 -11.96
CA GLU A 41 -17.65 14.72 -12.38
C GLU A 41 -16.96 15.15 -13.70
N ALA A 42 -16.22 14.25 -14.36
CA ALA A 42 -15.39 14.54 -15.54
C ALA A 42 -14.36 15.67 -15.33
N ARG A 43 -13.87 15.79 -14.09
CA ARG A 43 -12.92 16.83 -13.62
C ARG A 43 -11.54 16.30 -13.23
N LEU A 44 -11.31 14.99 -13.31
CA LEU A 44 -10.02 14.42 -12.97
C LEU A 44 -8.97 14.78 -14.01
N ASP A 45 -7.96 15.56 -13.61
CA ASP A 45 -6.81 15.88 -14.45
C ASP A 45 -5.71 14.79 -14.38
N PRO A 46 -4.82 14.71 -15.38
CA PRO A 46 -3.76 13.71 -15.42
C PRO A 46 -2.75 13.78 -14.26
N ALA A 47 -2.47 14.96 -13.72
CA ALA A 47 -1.52 15.11 -12.63
C ALA A 47 -2.10 14.55 -11.32
N THR A 48 -3.35 14.88 -11.01
CA THR A 48 -4.06 14.33 -9.84
C THR A 48 -4.24 12.80 -9.96
N ALA A 49 -4.56 12.28 -11.15
CA ALA A 49 -4.60 10.84 -11.39
C ALA A 49 -3.24 10.16 -11.14
N SER A 50 -2.15 10.83 -11.54
CA SER A 50 -0.77 10.36 -11.31
C SER A 50 -0.41 10.34 -9.82
N GLN A 51 -0.89 11.31 -9.03
CA GLN A 51 -0.73 11.32 -7.56
C GLN A 51 -1.36 10.07 -6.95
N ALA A 52 -2.59 9.72 -7.33
CA ALA A 52 -3.26 8.53 -6.83
C ALA A 52 -2.49 7.26 -7.19
N LYS A 53 -2.07 7.07 -8.45
CA LYS A 53 -1.34 5.87 -8.86
C LYS A 53 -0.02 5.73 -8.12
N TYR A 54 0.78 6.80 -8.06
CA TYR A 54 2.04 6.79 -7.35
C TYR A 54 1.83 6.43 -5.88
N PHE A 55 1.01 7.21 -5.17
CA PHE A 55 0.89 7.10 -3.72
C PHE A 55 0.32 5.77 -3.28
N THR A 56 -0.75 5.31 -3.94
CA THR A 56 -1.42 4.05 -3.56
C THR A 56 -0.51 2.84 -3.80
N THR A 57 0.22 2.80 -4.90
CA THR A 57 1.12 1.67 -5.21
C THR A 57 2.37 1.67 -4.34
N ASP A 58 2.89 2.83 -3.95
CA ASP A 58 4.01 2.93 -3.00
C ASP A 58 3.58 2.44 -1.62
N LYS A 59 2.43 2.94 -1.11
CA LYS A 59 1.89 2.54 0.18
C LYS A 59 1.47 1.08 0.22
N GLN A 60 0.95 0.52 -0.88
CA GLN A 60 0.65 -0.91 -0.97
C GLN A 60 1.89 -1.76 -0.72
N VAL A 61 3.02 -1.43 -1.33
CA VAL A 61 4.27 -2.18 -1.15
C VAL A 61 4.76 -2.09 0.29
N GLU A 62 4.79 -0.88 0.86
CA GLU A 62 5.24 -0.66 2.25
C GLU A 62 4.35 -1.39 3.27
N ILE A 63 3.02 -1.30 3.12
CA ILE A 63 2.08 -1.95 4.04
C ILE A 63 2.21 -3.48 3.97
N ILE A 64 2.33 -4.05 2.77
CA ILE A 64 2.45 -5.51 2.60
C ILE A 64 3.77 -6.01 3.17
N ASP A 65 4.88 -5.30 2.95
CA ASP A 65 6.19 -5.64 3.52
C ASP A 65 6.15 -5.69 5.05
N ARG A 66 5.59 -4.64 5.67
CA ARG A 66 5.40 -4.58 7.13
C ARG A 66 4.49 -5.68 7.65
N CYS A 67 3.41 -5.99 6.92
CA CYS A 67 2.53 -7.12 7.25
C CYS A 67 3.28 -8.46 7.14
N LEU A 68 4.08 -8.67 6.10
CA LEU A 68 4.87 -9.89 5.91
C LEU A 68 5.81 -10.13 7.10
N GLN A 69 6.47 -9.08 7.59
CA GLN A 69 7.34 -9.18 8.76
C GLN A 69 6.61 -9.73 9.99
N LEU A 70 5.33 -9.39 10.18
CA LEU A 70 4.51 -9.93 11.27
C LEU A 70 4.22 -11.44 11.12
N PHE A 71 4.23 -11.96 9.89
CA PHE A 71 4.15 -13.40 9.62
C PHE A 71 5.47 -14.14 9.89
N GLY A 72 6.60 -13.45 10.09
CA GLY A 72 7.90 -14.08 10.29
C GLY A 72 8.25 -15.03 9.14
N GLY A 73 8.86 -16.20 9.43
CA GLY A 73 9.22 -17.18 8.41
C GLY A 73 8.04 -17.69 7.55
N TYR A 74 6.82 -17.73 8.13
CA TYR A 74 5.62 -18.09 7.37
C TYR A 74 5.27 -17.08 6.27
N GLY A 75 5.76 -15.84 6.39
CA GLY A 75 5.57 -14.80 5.38
C GLY A 75 6.21 -15.14 4.02
N TYR A 76 7.12 -16.11 3.98
CA TYR A 76 7.78 -16.60 2.77
C TYR A 76 7.24 -17.96 2.27
N MET A 77 6.28 -18.55 2.98
CA MET A 77 5.68 -19.83 2.62
C MET A 77 4.45 -19.57 1.74
N LEU A 78 4.38 -20.19 0.56
CA LEU A 78 3.35 -19.91 -0.46
C LEU A 78 1.94 -20.35 -0.04
N GLU A 79 1.82 -21.17 1.00
CA GLU A 79 0.57 -21.54 1.65
C GLU A 79 -0.08 -20.35 2.37
N TYR A 80 0.68 -19.31 2.72
CA TYR A 80 0.18 -18.09 3.32
C TYR A 80 0.00 -17.00 2.24
N PRO A 81 -1.20 -16.40 2.11
CA PRO A 81 -1.49 -15.42 1.04
C PRO A 81 -0.51 -14.24 0.99
N ILE A 82 0.07 -13.85 2.13
CA ILE A 82 0.98 -12.71 2.24
C ILE A 82 2.23 -12.85 1.37
N ALA A 83 2.73 -14.09 1.17
CA ALA A 83 3.89 -14.35 0.32
C ALA A 83 3.61 -13.95 -1.14
N LYS A 84 2.45 -14.36 -1.66
CA LYS A 84 1.98 -13.99 -2.99
C LYS A 84 1.69 -12.50 -3.08
N MET A 85 1.07 -11.91 -2.06
CA MET A 85 0.78 -10.48 -2.02
C MET A 85 2.06 -9.65 -2.10
N TYR A 86 3.10 -10.02 -1.37
CA TYR A 86 4.41 -9.35 -1.40
C TYR A 86 5.04 -9.39 -2.79
N ALA A 87 5.12 -10.57 -3.41
CA ALA A 87 5.63 -10.71 -4.77
C ALA A 87 4.79 -9.90 -5.79
N SER A 88 3.47 -9.93 -5.65
CA SER A 88 2.55 -9.25 -6.56
C SER A 88 2.51 -7.73 -6.38
N ALA A 89 2.85 -7.22 -5.18
CA ALA A 89 2.86 -5.78 -4.92
C ALA A 89 3.99 -5.08 -5.68
N ARG A 90 5.12 -5.75 -5.90
CA ARG A 90 6.30 -5.11 -6.47
C ARG A 90 6.08 -4.56 -7.89
N VAL A 91 5.29 -5.25 -8.70
CA VAL A 91 5.01 -4.83 -10.09
C VAL A 91 4.14 -3.58 -10.17
N GLN A 92 3.37 -3.27 -9.11
CA GLN A 92 2.46 -2.12 -9.05
C GLN A 92 3.19 -0.79 -9.24
N LYS A 93 4.41 -0.70 -8.73
CA LYS A 93 5.29 0.47 -8.89
C LYS A 93 5.88 0.63 -10.30
N ILE A 94 5.69 -0.36 -11.18
CA ILE A 94 6.38 -0.47 -12.48
C ILE A 94 5.40 -0.33 -13.64
N TYR A 95 4.34 -1.15 -13.65
CA TYR A 95 3.44 -1.23 -14.79
C TYR A 95 2.49 -0.02 -14.87
N GLY A 96 1.88 0.22 -16.04
CA GLY A 96 1.02 1.40 -16.23
C GLY A 96 1.73 2.74 -16.04
N GLY A 97 3.08 2.75 -16.13
CA GLY A 97 3.95 3.87 -15.83
C GLY A 97 4.61 3.75 -14.45
N THR A 98 5.94 3.86 -14.38
CA THR A 98 6.66 3.73 -13.11
C THR A 98 6.31 4.87 -12.15
N ASN A 99 6.57 4.68 -10.86
CA ASN A 99 6.33 5.73 -9.87
C ASN A 99 7.17 7.01 -10.15
N GLU A 100 8.33 6.87 -10.77
CA GLU A 100 9.17 7.99 -11.23
C GLU A 100 8.49 8.75 -12.38
N ILE A 101 7.88 8.04 -13.33
CA ILE A 101 7.09 8.67 -14.40
C ILE A 101 5.87 9.38 -13.83
N MET A 102 5.17 8.80 -12.85
CA MET A 102 4.07 9.50 -12.18
C MET A 102 4.54 10.79 -11.50
N LYS A 103 5.68 10.76 -10.80
CA LYS A 103 6.28 11.94 -10.16
C LYS A 103 6.64 13.01 -11.20
N GLU A 104 7.19 12.61 -12.35
CA GLU A 104 7.46 13.51 -13.47
C GLU A 104 6.17 14.18 -14.01
N LEU A 105 5.09 13.42 -14.19
CA LEU A 105 3.80 13.97 -14.64
C LEU A 105 3.21 14.97 -13.63
N ILE A 106 3.35 14.70 -12.33
CA ILE A 106 2.96 15.63 -11.27
C ILE A 106 3.80 16.90 -11.34
N ALA A 107 5.12 16.76 -11.46
CA ALA A 107 6.05 17.89 -11.49
C ALA A 107 5.79 18.87 -12.65
N ARG A 108 5.32 18.39 -13.81
CA ARG A 108 4.95 19.24 -14.97
C ARG A 108 3.74 20.15 -14.72
N SER A 109 2.98 19.89 -13.66
CA SER A 109 1.79 20.67 -13.30
C SER A 109 2.05 21.71 -12.19
N LEU A 110 3.27 21.76 -11.67
CA LEU A 110 3.74 22.76 -10.70
C LEU A 110 4.28 24.00 -11.43
#